data_AF-A0A7S2R2Y1-F1
#
_entry.id   AF-A0A7S2R2Y1-F1
#
_cell.length_a   1.000
_cell.length_b   1.000
_cell.length_c   1.000
_cell.angle_alpha   90.00
_cell.angle_beta   90.00
_cell.angle_gamma   90.00
#
_symmetry.space_group_name_H-M   'P 1'
#
loop_
_entity.id
_entity.type
_entity.pdbx_description
1 polymer ?
#
loop_
_entity_poly.entity_id
_entity_poly.type
_entity_poly.pdbx_seq_one_letter_code
_entity_poly.pdbx_strand_id
1 'polypeptide(L)'
;RDLYVNLFDEHKSSTKDNIIADSCEQVINSINVDAVYIGPNIAPGLKKDYILKSLESGKHVLVDLPLSISSSEYLSLIKAAQLAQKFIMDGAAFVHNHGIEEFLEQITDRKKFGCIKTIKASFFIQATDPAINQYWSIDNNDQHGCIKVLGWICV
;
A
#
# COMPACT_ATOMS: atom_id res chain seq x y z
N ARG A 1 11.69 9.80 11.60
CA ARG A 1 12.25 10.77 10.64
C ARG A 1 11.67 10.35 9.31
N ASP A 2 10.68 11.08 8.85
CA ASP A 2 9.82 10.63 7.77
C ASP A 2 10.34 11.24 6.46
N LEU A 3 10.61 10.37 5.49
CA LEU A 3 11.27 10.71 4.24
C LEU A 3 10.19 10.93 3.18
N TYR A 4 10.21 12.08 2.51
CA TYR A 4 9.32 12.37 1.39
C TYR A 4 10.10 12.33 0.09
N VAL A 5 9.53 11.64 -0.91
CA VAL A 5 10.05 11.58 -2.29
C VAL A 5 8.95 12.09 -3.19
N ASN A 6 9.26 13.06 -4.05
CA ASN A 6 8.34 13.54 -5.06
C ASN A 6 8.28 12.49 -6.18
N LEU A 7 7.17 11.75 -6.27
CA LEU A 7 7.06 10.55 -7.12
C LEU A 7 6.77 10.84 -8.61
N PHE A 8 6.55 12.11 -9.00
CA PHE A 8 6.04 12.46 -10.34
C PHE A 8 6.88 13.49 -11.13
N ASP A 9 8.14 13.72 -10.79
CA ASP A 9 9.04 14.57 -11.60
C ASP A 9 10.08 13.70 -12.33
N GLU A 10 9.71 13.17 -13.51
CA GLU A 10 10.59 12.35 -14.36
C GLU A 10 11.85 13.10 -14.85
N HIS A 11 11.96 14.42 -14.59
CA HIS A 11 13.11 15.25 -14.97
C HIS A 11 13.98 15.73 -13.80
N LYS A 12 13.74 15.30 -12.55
CA LYS A 12 14.59 15.66 -11.40
C LYS A 12 15.03 14.45 -10.59
N SER A 13 15.92 13.65 -11.19
CA SER A 13 16.87 12.79 -10.47
C SER A 13 17.95 13.66 -9.76
N SER A 14 17.54 14.53 -8.84
CA SER A 14 18.46 15.35 -8.04
C SER A 14 17.96 15.41 -6.60
N THR A 15 18.69 14.77 -5.71
CA THR A 15 18.52 14.71 -4.24
C THR A 15 18.62 16.07 -3.52
N LYS A 16 18.48 17.20 -4.23
CA LYS A 16 18.77 18.55 -3.70
C LYS A 16 17.60 19.26 -3.01
N ASP A 17 16.36 18.79 -3.14
CA ASP A 17 15.17 19.47 -2.58
C ASP A 17 14.37 18.60 -1.59
N ASN A 18 15.02 17.66 -0.88
CA ASN A 18 14.33 16.87 0.14
C ASN A 18 14.02 17.73 1.37
N ILE A 19 12.79 18.25 1.46
CA ILE A 19 12.30 18.96 2.63
C ILE A 19 11.93 17.92 3.69
N ILE A 20 12.65 17.94 4.82
CA ILE A 20 12.32 17.13 5.99
C ILE A 20 11.32 17.94 6.81
N ALA A 21 10.14 17.37 7.01
CA ALA A 21 9.12 17.94 7.87
C ALA A 21 9.32 17.49 9.33
N ASP A 22 8.93 18.34 10.27
CA ASP A 22 8.98 18.04 11.70
C ASP A 22 7.74 17.27 12.18
N SER A 23 6.68 17.22 11.35
CA SER A 23 5.46 16.46 11.62
C SER A 23 4.75 15.98 10.34
N CYS A 24 3.89 14.97 10.49
CA CYS A 24 3.03 14.49 9.42
C CYS A 24 2.05 15.57 8.92
N GLU A 25 1.49 16.36 9.84
CA GLU A 25 0.56 17.45 9.53
C GLU A 25 1.19 18.51 8.62
N GLN A 26 2.48 18.79 8.78
CA GLN A 26 3.18 19.75 7.91
C GLN A 26 3.19 19.29 6.46
N VAL A 27 3.30 17.97 6.22
CA VAL A 27 3.27 17.42 4.86
C VAL A 27 1.85 17.33 4.33
N ILE A 28 0.93 16.82 5.13
CA ILE A 28 -0.49 16.68 4.74
C ILE A 28 -1.07 18.03 4.30
N ASN A 29 -0.73 19.11 5.02
CA ASN A 29 -1.21 20.46 4.72
C ASN A 29 -0.33 21.23 3.73
N SER A 30 0.79 20.67 3.26
CA SER A 30 1.69 21.36 2.34
C SER A 30 1.01 21.56 0.99
N ILE A 31 1.02 22.79 0.48
CA ILE A 31 0.53 23.09 -0.87
C ILE A 31 1.40 22.50 -1.98
N ASN A 32 2.63 22.11 -1.67
CA ASN A 32 3.61 21.57 -2.62
C ASN A 32 3.60 20.04 -2.70
N VAL A 33 2.65 19.38 -2.03
CA VAL A 33 2.52 17.93 -1.97
C VAL A 33 1.20 17.55 -2.61
N ASP A 34 1.21 16.71 -3.64
CA ASP A 34 -0.02 16.23 -4.28
C ASP A 34 -0.48 14.87 -3.73
N ALA A 35 0.48 14.07 -3.25
CA ALA A 35 0.25 12.74 -2.74
C ALA A 35 1.11 12.46 -1.50
N VAL A 36 0.61 11.62 -0.61
CA VAL A 36 1.34 11.14 0.57
C VAL A 36 1.57 9.64 0.49
N TYR A 37 2.71 9.20 1.03
CA TYR A 37 3.00 7.78 1.25
C TYR A 37 2.98 7.47 2.74
N ILE A 38 2.13 6.55 3.15
CA ILE A 38 2.01 6.05 4.52
C ILE A 38 2.81 4.75 4.60
N GLY A 39 4.02 4.85 5.16
CA GLY A 39 4.99 3.75 5.15
C GLY A 39 4.71 2.62 6.15
N PRO A 40 5.52 1.54 6.10
CA PRO A 40 5.36 0.32 6.88
C PRO A 40 5.46 0.52 8.40
N ASN A 41 6.17 1.56 8.84
CA ASN A 41 6.43 1.79 10.27
C ASN A 41 5.22 2.35 11.04
N ILE A 42 4.08 2.59 10.36
CA ILE A 42 2.84 3.05 10.98
C ILE A 42 1.94 1.83 11.20
N ALA A 43 1.56 1.59 12.47
CA ALA A 43 0.69 0.47 12.81
C ALA A 43 -0.63 0.51 12.01
N PRO A 44 -1.18 -0.62 11.53
CA PRO A 44 -2.36 -0.66 10.66
C PRO A 44 -3.56 0.14 11.17
N GLY A 45 -3.85 0.07 12.48
CA GLY A 45 -4.95 0.82 13.10
C GLY A 45 -4.77 2.34 13.09
N LEU A 46 -3.52 2.83 13.01
CA LEU A 46 -3.21 4.26 12.93
C LEU A 46 -3.19 4.79 11.49
N LYS A 47 -2.99 3.92 10.49
CA LYS A 47 -2.96 4.32 9.08
C LYS A 47 -4.26 5.02 8.67
N LYS A 48 -5.41 4.52 9.16
CA LYS A 48 -6.75 5.08 8.87
C LYS A 48 -6.82 6.59 9.08
N ASP A 49 -6.37 7.08 10.23
CA ASP A 49 -6.48 8.50 10.58
C ASP A 49 -5.62 9.37 9.66
N TYR A 50 -4.43 8.91 9.30
CA TYR A 50 -3.58 9.60 8.32
C TYR A 50 -4.17 9.59 6.92
N ILE A 51 -4.78 8.48 6.50
CA ILE A 51 -5.47 8.38 5.21
C ILE A 51 -6.59 9.43 5.14
N LEU A 52 -7.48 9.45 6.14
CA LEU A 52 -8.61 10.39 6.17
C LEU A 52 -8.16 11.85 6.17
N LYS A 53 -7.23 12.22 7.05
CA LYS A 53 -6.66 13.59 7.11
C LYS A 53 -6.04 14.01 5.76
N SER A 54 -5.38 13.08 5.08
CA SER A 54 -4.73 13.35 3.79
C SER A 54 -5.75 13.58 2.69
N LEU A 55 -6.80 12.77 2.63
CA LEU A 55 -7.90 12.94 1.67
C LEU A 55 -8.66 14.24 1.92
N GLU A 56 -8.96 14.56 3.18
CA GLU A 56 -9.59 15.82 3.58
C GLU A 56 -8.76 17.05 3.18
N SER A 57 -7.43 16.92 3.21
CA SER A 57 -6.48 17.95 2.75
C SER A 57 -6.25 17.93 1.23
N GLY A 58 -7.03 17.14 0.49
CA GLY A 58 -7.01 17.07 -0.97
C GLY A 58 -5.81 16.32 -1.54
N LYS A 59 -5.20 15.39 -0.79
CA LYS A 59 -4.04 14.60 -1.23
C LYS A 59 -4.45 13.22 -1.74
N HIS A 60 -3.73 12.73 -2.74
CA HIS A 60 -3.76 11.30 -3.08
C HIS A 60 -2.97 10.52 -2.01
N VAL A 61 -3.28 9.24 -1.82
CA VAL A 61 -2.69 8.43 -0.74
C VAL A 61 -2.19 7.10 -1.28
N LEU A 62 -0.90 6.82 -1.09
CA LEU A 62 -0.31 5.48 -1.22
C LEU A 62 -0.07 4.92 0.18
N VAL A 63 -0.48 3.69 0.43
CA VAL A 63 -0.41 3.09 1.77
C VAL A 63 0.28 1.76 1.69
N ASP A 64 1.35 1.58 2.46
CA ASP A 64 1.99 0.29 2.63
C ASP A 64 1.00 -0.73 3.22
N LEU A 65 1.19 -2.02 2.93
CA LEU A 65 0.27 -3.05 3.40
C LEU A 65 0.40 -3.33 4.92
N PRO A 66 -0.66 -3.81 5.58
CA PRO A 66 -2.04 -3.78 5.11
C PRO A 66 -2.59 -2.35 5.15
N LEU A 67 -3.43 -2.01 4.17
CA LEU A 67 -4.05 -0.68 4.08
C LEU A 67 -5.12 -0.45 5.16
N SER A 68 -5.80 -1.52 5.58
CA SER A 68 -6.90 -1.49 6.54
C SER A 68 -6.93 -2.77 7.38
N ILE A 69 -7.53 -2.69 8.57
CA ILE A 69 -7.69 -3.84 9.47
C ILE A 69 -8.96 -4.67 9.23
N SER A 70 -9.90 -4.19 8.40
CA SER A 70 -11.16 -4.90 8.09
C SER A 70 -11.75 -4.45 6.75
N SER A 71 -12.59 -5.29 6.14
CA SER A 71 -13.27 -4.96 4.88
C SER A 71 -14.22 -3.77 5.01
N SER A 72 -14.91 -3.62 6.13
CA SER A 72 -15.81 -2.49 6.39
C SER A 72 -15.06 -1.16 6.48
N GLU A 73 -13.89 -1.16 7.14
CA GLU A 73 -13.02 -0.01 7.20
C GLU A 73 -12.43 0.31 5.82
N TYR A 74 -11.96 -0.69 5.07
CA TYR A 74 -11.50 -0.49 3.69
C TYR A 74 -12.57 0.17 2.82
N LEU A 75 -13.80 -0.33 2.84
CA LEU A 75 -14.93 0.27 2.10
C LEU A 75 -15.21 1.72 2.53
N SER A 76 -15.06 2.02 3.82
CA SER A 76 -15.22 3.39 4.33
C SER A 76 -14.14 4.34 3.80
N LEU A 77 -12.90 3.86 3.68
CA LEU A 77 -11.78 4.62 3.13
C LEU A 77 -11.95 4.88 1.63
N ILE A 78 -12.36 3.87 0.86
CA ILE A 78 -12.68 4.03 -0.57
C ILE A 78 -13.78 5.07 -0.78
N LYS A 79 -14.84 5.03 0.04
CA LYS A 79 -15.90 6.04 -0.01
C LYS A 79 -15.39 7.45 0.30
N ALA A 80 -14.53 7.59 1.32
CA ALA A 80 -13.92 8.87 1.65
C ALA A 80 -13.07 9.41 0.48
N ALA A 81 -12.30 8.54 -0.18
CA ALA A 81 -11.50 8.92 -1.35
C ALA A 81 -12.37 9.38 -2.53
N GLN A 82 -13.46 8.66 -2.80
CA GLN A 82 -14.42 9.04 -3.83
C GLN A 82 -15.05 10.41 -3.56
N LEU A 83 -15.47 10.68 -2.32
CA LEU A 83 -16.03 11.97 -1.92
C LEU A 83 -15.01 13.11 -2.05
N ALA A 84 -13.75 12.85 -1.69
CA ALA A 84 -12.66 13.80 -1.85
C ALA A 84 -12.18 13.96 -3.30
N GLN A 85 -12.65 13.12 -4.23
CA GLN A 85 -12.14 13.02 -5.60
C GLN A 85 -10.62 12.78 -5.64
N LYS A 86 -10.15 11.87 -4.77
CA LYS A 86 -8.74 11.48 -4.64
C LYS A 86 -8.59 9.97 -4.80
N PHE A 87 -7.35 9.56 -5.03
CA PHE A 87 -6.98 8.15 -5.17
C PHE A 87 -6.39 7.64 -3.87
N ILE A 88 -6.78 6.42 -3.51
CA ILE A 88 -6.06 5.58 -2.56
C ILE A 88 -5.49 4.40 -3.35
N MET A 89 -4.21 4.10 -3.14
CA MET A 89 -3.55 2.92 -3.68
C MET A 89 -2.89 2.15 -2.53
N ASP A 90 -2.99 0.84 -2.56
CA ASP A 90 -2.27 -0.02 -1.63
C ASP A 90 -0.87 -0.37 -2.15
N GLY A 91 0.01 -0.78 -1.25
CA GLY A 91 1.39 -1.12 -1.54
C GLY A 91 1.60 -2.51 -2.12
N ALA A 92 0.59 -3.14 -2.75
CA ALA A 92 0.71 -4.47 -3.36
C ALA A 92 1.56 -4.45 -4.64
N ALA A 93 2.84 -4.10 -4.54
CA ALA A 93 3.72 -3.83 -5.67
C ALA A 93 3.85 -4.98 -6.68
N PHE A 94 3.62 -6.24 -6.26
CA PHE A 94 3.76 -7.40 -7.15
C PHE A 94 2.78 -7.38 -8.32
N VAL A 95 1.61 -6.73 -8.19
CA VAL A 95 0.62 -6.63 -9.26
C VAL A 95 1.10 -5.73 -10.43
N HIS A 96 2.14 -4.93 -10.19
CA HIS A 96 2.77 -4.07 -11.19
C HIS A 96 4.03 -4.69 -11.81
N ASN A 97 4.37 -5.92 -11.45
CA ASN A 97 5.50 -6.61 -12.06
C ASN A 97 5.14 -7.03 -13.50
N HIS A 98 5.96 -6.63 -14.47
CA HIS A 98 5.72 -6.95 -15.88
C HIS A 98 5.60 -8.46 -16.15
N GLY A 99 6.34 -9.31 -15.42
CA GLY A 99 6.20 -10.76 -15.54
C GLY A 99 4.85 -11.28 -15.03
N ILE A 100 4.20 -10.60 -14.09
CA ILE A 100 2.83 -10.91 -13.67
C ILE A 100 1.84 -10.50 -14.76
N GLU A 101 2.02 -9.34 -15.37
CA GLU A 101 1.20 -8.88 -16.50
C GLU A 101 1.29 -9.85 -17.69
N GLU A 102 2.49 -10.20 -18.15
CA GLU A 102 2.71 -11.17 -19.23
C GLU A 102 2.10 -12.54 -18.88
N PHE A 103 2.28 -13.02 -17.64
CA PHE A 103 1.70 -14.27 -17.20
C PHE A 103 0.17 -14.24 -17.27
N LEU A 104 -0.45 -13.16 -16.78
CA LEU A 104 -1.90 -12.96 -16.84
C LEU A 104 -2.41 -12.95 -18.29
N GLU A 105 -1.72 -12.27 -19.21
CA GLU A 105 -2.08 -12.28 -20.64
C GLU A 105 -2.08 -13.70 -21.23
N GLN A 106 -1.09 -14.53 -20.89
CA GLN A 106 -1.05 -15.91 -21.40
C GLN A 106 -2.16 -16.77 -20.82
N ILE A 107 -2.41 -16.70 -19.51
CA ILE A 107 -3.39 -17.59 -18.85
C ILE A 107 -4.85 -17.16 -19.08
N THR A 108 -5.09 -15.88 -19.37
CA THR A 108 -6.43 -15.36 -19.66
C THR A 108 -6.83 -15.57 -21.12
N ASP A 109 -5.86 -15.77 -22.02
CA ASP A 109 -6.12 -16.17 -23.40
C ASP A 109 -6.60 -17.63 -23.47
N ARG A 110 -7.92 -17.79 -23.55
CA ARG A 110 -8.57 -19.11 -23.66
C ARG A 110 -8.18 -19.88 -24.91
N LYS A 111 -7.70 -19.23 -25.98
CA LYS A 111 -7.25 -19.92 -27.19
C LYS A 111 -5.91 -20.59 -26.96
N LYS A 112 -5.04 -20.01 -26.12
CA LYS A 112 -3.73 -20.54 -25.78
C LYS A 112 -3.79 -21.51 -24.60
N PHE A 113 -4.46 -21.10 -23.51
CA PHE A 113 -4.41 -21.79 -22.23
C PHE A 113 -5.65 -22.65 -21.92
N GLY A 114 -6.71 -22.49 -22.73
CA GLY A 114 -7.97 -23.20 -22.52
C GLY A 114 -8.77 -22.66 -21.32
N CYS A 115 -9.54 -23.53 -20.69
CA CYS A 115 -10.36 -23.18 -19.53
C CYS A 115 -9.64 -23.56 -18.23
N ILE A 116 -9.34 -22.58 -17.39
CA ILE A 116 -8.80 -22.80 -16.05
C ILE A 116 -9.81 -23.63 -15.23
N LYS A 117 -9.38 -24.80 -14.75
CA LYS A 117 -10.20 -25.71 -13.94
C LYS A 117 -9.87 -25.65 -12.45
N THR A 118 -8.64 -25.33 -12.09
CA THR A 118 -8.17 -25.34 -10.71
C THR A 118 -6.99 -24.39 -10.56
N ILE A 119 -6.95 -23.64 -9.47
CA ILE A 119 -5.82 -22.81 -9.05
C ILE A 119 -5.40 -23.30 -7.66
N LYS A 120 -4.10 -23.51 -7.45
CA LYS A 120 -3.50 -23.82 -6.16
C LYS A 120 -2.37 -22.83 -5.91
N ALA A 121 -2.44 -22.12 -4.80
CA ALA A 121 -1.41 -21.17 -4.38
C ALA A 121 -0.84 -21.61 -3.04
N SER A 122 0.46 -21.39 -2.84
CA SER A 122 1.13 -21.62 -1.56
C SER A 122 2.22 -20.57 -1.42
N PHE A 123 2.30 -19.95 -0.25
CA PHE A 123 3.24 -18.89 0.04
C PHE A 123 3.98 -19.20 1.33
N PHE A 124 5.29 -19.06 1.31
CA PHE A 124 6.16 -19.41 2.42
C PHE A 124 7.10 -18.24 2.69
N ILE A 125 7.22 -17.84 3.95
CA ILE A 125 8.24 -16.90 4.41
C ILE A 125 9.11 -17.62 5.43
N GLN A 126 10.43 -17.45 5.33
CA GLN A 126 11.35 -17.95 6.32
C GLN A 126 11.34 -17.04 7.57
N ALA A 127 10.59 -17.42 8.61
CA ALA A 127 10.38 -16.64 9.84
C ALA A 127 11.67 -16.31 10.65
N THR A 128 12.83 -16.82 10.26
CA THR A 128 14.11 -16.53 10.92
C THR A 128 14.78 -15.25 10.40
N ASP A 129 14.26 -14.60 9.36
CA ASP A 129 14.79 -13.32 8.89
C ASP A 129 14.41 -12.20 9.88
N PRO A 130 15.40 -11.51 10.50
CA PRO A 130 15.14 -10.42 11.44
C PRO A 130 14.30 -9.29 10.85
N ALA A 131 14.38 -9.05 9.53
CA ALA A 131 13.57 -8.04 8.87
C ALA A 131 12.07 -8.35 8.96
N ILE A 132 11.68 -9.63 8.94
CA ILE A 132 10.27 -10.02 9.06
C ILE A 132 9.71 -9.64 10.43
N ASN A 133 10.49 -9.82 11.50
CA ASN A 133 10.04 -9.47 12.85
C ASN A 133 9.80 -7.97 13.02
N GLN A 134 10.43 -7.13 12.19
CA GLN A 134 10.30 -5.68 12.24
C GLN A 134 9.13 -5.16 11.38
N TYR A 135 8.88 -5.75 10.21
CA TYR A 135 7.80 -5.35 9.30
C TYR A 135 6.46 -6.02 9.62
N TRP A 136 6.50 -7.21 10.21
CA TRP A 136 5.34 -8.08 10.46
C TRP A 136 5.20 -8.36 11.95
N SER A 137 5.67 -7.42 12.78
CA SER A 137 5.66 -7.53 14.23
C SER A 137 4.31 -8.05 14.68
N ILE A 138 4.33 -9.30 15.16
CA ILE A 138 3.20 -9.99 15.75
C ILE A 138 2.96 -9.27 17.07
N ASP A 139 2.25 -8.14 17.02
CA ASP A 139 1.65 -7.60 18.23
C ASP A 139 0.70 -8.68 18.73
N ASN A 140 0.80 -9.04 20.02
CA ASN A 140 -0.09 -10.04 20.63
C ASN A 140 -1.57 -9.61 20.56
N ASN A 141 -1.84 -8.33 20.27
CA ASN A 141 -3.18 -7.80 20.02
C ASN A 141 -3.60 -7.82 18.53
N ASP A 142 -2.73 -8.23 17.60
CA ASP A 142 -3.12 -8.38 16.20
C ASP A 142 -3.96 -9.64 16.00
N GLN A 143 -5.28 -9.45 15.93
CA GLN A 143 -6.28 -10.52 15.87
C GLN A 143 -6.14 -11.52 14.72
N HIS A 144 -5.27 -11.28 13.72
CA HIS A 144 -5.18 -12.11 12.51
C HIS A 144 -3.75 -12.40 12.02
N GLY A 145 -2.71 -11.84 12.67
CA GLY A 145 -1.29 -12.12 12.38
C GLY A 145 -0.93 -12.14 10.90
N CYS A 146 -0.19 -13.15 10.46
CA CYS A 146 0.29 -13.25 9.08
C CYS A 146 -0.83 -13.35 8.03
N ILE A 147 -2.04 -13.83 8.39
CA ILE A 147 -3.16 -13.97 7.45
C ILE A 147 -3.60 -12.62 6.89
N LYS A 148 -3.54 -11.54 7.67
CA LYS A 148 -3.92 -10.19 7.19
C LYS A 148 -3.10 -9.74 5.99
N VAL A 149 -1.80 -9.98 6.06
CA VAL A 149 -0.89 -9.43 5.08
C VAL A 149 -0.63 -10.45 3.97
N LEU A 150 -0.53 -11.75 4.29
CA LEU A 150 -0.48 -12.82 3.28
C LEU A 150 -1.79 -12.91 2.47
N GLY A 151 -2.93 -12.71 3.14
CA GLY A 151 -4.24 -12.67 2.50
C GLY A 151 -4.30 -11.59 1.44
N TRP A 152 -3.80 -10.37 1.73
CA TRP A 152 -3.75 -9.27 0.77
C TRP A 152 -2.92 -9.58 -0.49
N ILE A 153 -1.91 -10.45 -0.36
CA ILE A 153 -1.03 -10.82 -1.47
C ILE A 153 -1.62 -12.01 -2.25
N CYS A 154 -2.31 -12.93 -1.59
CA CYS A 154 -2.70 -14.22 -2.16
C CYS A 154 -4.17 -14.31 -2.58
N VAL A 155 -5.04 -13.40 -2.15
CA VAL A 155 -6.51 -13.44 -2.34
C VAL A 155 -7.02 -12.09 -2.81
#